data_AF-A0A853G2M6-F1
#
_entry.id   AF-A0A853G2M6-F1
#
_cell.length_a   1.000
_cell.length_b   1.000
_cell.length_c   1.000
_cell.angle_alpha   90.00
_cell.angle_beta   90.00
_cell.angle_gamma   90.00
#
_symmetry.space_group_name_H-M   'P 1'
#
loop_
_entity.id
_entity.type
_entity.pdbx_description
1 polymer ?
#
loop_
_entity_poly.entity_id
_entity_poly.type
_entity_poly.pdbx_seq_one_letter_code
_entity_poly.pdbx_strand_id
1 'polypeptide(L)'
;MSKLVPPHGGDKLKPLALEGNSLMVELEKAKLLLKVSCSSREVGDIIMMGIGGFTPLEGFMDNVNWQSVCDNMTMSSGLFWPIPITLSTNSEDIKQGDEVTLVNGETDDIIATMVISEKYSIDKSHECNTVYKTTEMAHPGVVMVMAQGKYNLAGSIKVLSDGNFPEKYGSLYMTPMETRAYFDDKGWKTIAAFQTRNPMHRSHEYLAKIAVEICDGVMIHSVLGGLKDGDIPANVRSEAISVLIENYFVDNTILQSGYPLDMRYAGPREALLHALFRQNYGCSHLIVGRDHAGVNDYYGPFDAHNIFDVIANDALVTKALKFDWTFWCHKCGGISSMRTCPHSSKDRVLLSGTEVRKILSEKKELPETFSRPEVAKVLQAYYASIKNEDKVEIKLNNHSIKKC
;
A
#
# COMPACT_ATOMS: atom_id res chain seq x y z
N MET A 1 -20.91 5.56 20.65
CA MET A 1 -19.51 5.08 20.57
C MET A 1 -19.35 4.36 19.25
N SER A 2 -18.25 4.60 18.54
CA SER A 2 -17.94 3.91 17.27
C SER A 2 -17.92 2.40 17.47
N LYS A 3 -18.32 1.64 16.44
CA LYS A 3 -18.30 0.17 16.42
C LYS A 3 -17.16 -0.40 15.58
N LEU A 4 -16.29 0.48 15.07
CA LEU A 4 -15.12 0.12 14.28
C LEU A 4 -14.04 -0.52 15.15
N VAL A 5 -13.08 -1.19 14.51
CA VAL A 5 -11.89 -1.71 15.19
C VAL A 5 -11.08 -0.57 15.81
N PRO A 6 -10.47 -0.77 17.01
CA PRO A 6 -9.59 0.23 17.58
C PRO A 6 -8.36 0.44 16.70
N PRO A 7 -7.76 1.63 16.71
CA PRO A 7 -6.43 1.85 16.15
C PRO A 7 -5.39 0.84 16.66
N HIS A 8 -4.33 0.66 15.89
CA HIS A 8 -3.23 -0.22 16.30
C HIS A 8 -2.52 0.34 17.53
N GLY A 9 -2.27 -0.51 18.52
CA GLY A 9 -1.54 -0.14 19.75
C GLY A 9 -2.28 0.80 20.72
N GLY A 10 -3.58 1.09 20.52
CA GLY A 10 -4.36 1.90 21.47
C GLY A 10 -5.78 2.26 21.00
N ASP A 11 -6.49 3.05 21.79
CA ASP A 11 -7.91 3.38 21.52
C ASP A 11 -8.12 4.58 20.59
N LYS A 12 -7.07 5.36 20.32
CA LYS A 12 -7.15 6.62 19.57
C LYS A 12 -6.07 6.70 18.49
N LEU A 13 -6.44 7.32 17.37
CA LEU A 13 -5.47 7.70 16.34
C LEU A 13 -4.52 8.75 16.89
N LYS A 14 -3.29 8.73 16.38
CA LYS A 14 -2.24 9.68 16.76
C LYS A 14 -1.64 10.33 15.50
N PRO A 15 -2.37 11.22 14.82
CA PRO A 15 -1.80 12.02 13.74
C PRO A 15 -0.69 12.93 14.28
N LEU A 16 0.41 13.05 13.53
CA LEU A 16 1.54 13.92 13.86
C LEU A 16 1.54 15.23 13.06
N ALA A 17 0.54 15.45 12.20
CA ALA A 17 0.37 16.70 11.46
C ALA A 17 0.06 17.86 12.41
N LEU A 18 0.78 18.97 12.23
CA LEU A 18 0.47 20.22 12.91
C LEU A 18 -0.58 21.00 12.12
N GLU A 19 -1.42 21.73 12.85
CA GLU A 19 -2.44 22.60 12.27
C GLU A 19 -2.35 24.02 12.84
N GLY A 20 -3.00 24.98 12.19
CA GLY A 20 -3.19 26.35 12.68
C GLY A 20 -1.90 27.05 13.09
N ASN A 21 -1.90 27.66 14.28
CA ASN A 21 -0.75 28.45 14.76
C ASN A 21 0.50 27.61 15.02
N SER A 22 0.35 26.37 15.50
CA SER A 22 1.50 25.47 15.71
C SER A 22 2.24 25.16 14.41
N LEU A 23 1.50 24.95 13.32
CA LEU A 23 2.09 24.72 12.00
C LEU A 23 2.90 25.95 11.52
N MET A 24 2.31 27.15 11.61
CA MET A 24 2.98 28.38 11.18
C MET A 24 4.29 28.64 11.95
N VAL A 25 4.27 28.45 13.28
CA VAL A 25 5.46 28.64 14.11
C VAL A 25 6.55 27.62 13.78
N GLU A 26 6.18 26.35 13.61
CA GLU A 26 7.14 25.30 13.31
C GLU A 26 7.71 25.44 11.89
N LEU A 27 6.93 25.92 10.91
CA LEU A 27 7.42 26.23 9.56
C LEU A 27 8.48 27.34 9.55
N GLU A 28 8.30 28.42 10.32
CA GLU A 28 9.32 29.47 10.42
C GLU A 28 10.60 28.95 11.08
N LYS A 29 10.47 28.10 12.10
CA LYS A 29 11.60 27.42 12.73
C LYS A 29 12.32 26.50 11.73
N ALA A 30 11.58 25.72 10.96
CA ALA A 30 12.11 24.76 9.99
C ALA A 30 13.01 25.41 8.93
N LYS A 31 12.77 26.69 8.58
CA LYS A 31 13.63 27.43 7.64
C LYS A 31 15.05 27.68 8.15
N LEU A 32 15.27 27.59 9.47
CA LEU A 32 16.53 27.92 10.13
C LEU A 32 17.35 26.68 10.52
N LEU A 33 16.74 25.48 10.50
CA LEU A 33 17.40 24.24 10.91
C LEU A 33 18.20 23.63 9.77
N LEU A 34 19.12 22.74 10.13
CA LEU A 34 19.83 21.91 9.16
C LEU A 34 18.84 21.01 8.41
N LYS A 35 18.92 20.98 7.08
CA LYS A 35 18.05 20.17 6.23
C LYS A 35 18.55 18.73 6.09
N VAL A 36 17.63 17.78 6.12
CA VAL A 36 17.82 16.36 5.77
C VAL A 36 16.92 16.03 4.61
N SER A 37 17.52 15.62 3.49
CA SER A 37 16.81 15.20 2.28
C SER A 37 16.23 13.80 2.48
N CYS A 38 14.93 13.64 2.20
CA CYS A 38 14.18 12.40 2.33
C CYS A 38 13.90 11.79 0.96
N SER A 39 14.09 10.48 0.84
CA SER A 39 13.62 9.69 -0.30
C SER A 39 12.09 9.66 -0.39
N SER A 40 11.53 9.33 -1.56
CA SER A 40 10.08 9.18 -1.76
C SER A 40 9.43 8.24 -0.73
N ARG A 41 10.10 7.13 -0.40
CA ARG A 41 9.67 6.19 0.66
C ARG A 41 9.54 6.90 2.01
N GLU A 42 10.57 7.65 2.41
CA GLU A 42 10.59 8.35 3.70
C GLU A 42 9.54 9.47 3.73
N VAL A 43 9.33 10.18 2.62
CA VAL A 43 8.23 11.16 2.49
C VAL A 43 6.87 10.48 2.70
N GLY A 44 6.63 9.32 2.07
CA GLY A 44 5.40 8.55 2.28
C GLY A 44 5.23 8.09 3.73
N ASP A 45 6.29 7.62 4.38
CA ASP A 45 6.27 7.23 5.79
C ASP A 45 5.96 8.44 6.71
N ILE A 46 6.53 9.62 6.43
CA ILE A 46 6.26 10.87 7.15
C ILE A 46 4.79 11.26 7.01
N ILE A 47 4.24 11.26 5.79
CA ILE A 47 2.83 11.62 5.56
C ILE A 47 1.91 10.60 6.24
N MET A 48 2.23 9.31 6.18
CA MET A 48 1.47 8.26 6.87
C MET A 48 1.48 8.43 8.39
N MET A 49 2.57 8.90 8.99
CA MET A 49 2.59 9.30 10.41
C MET A 49 1.78 10.60 10.64
N GLY A 50 1.90 11.58 9.75
CA GLY A 50 1.18 12.85 9.79
C GLY A 50 -0.34 12.66 9.89
N ILE A 51 -0.90 11.79 9.05
CA ILE A 51 -2.34 11.50 9.02
C ILE A 51 -2.78 10.44 10.04
N GLY A 52 -1.85 9.86 10.81
CA GLY A 52 -2.13 8.81 11.78
C GLY A 52 -2.32 7.42 11.17
N GLY A 53 -1.99 7.22 9.89
CA GLY A 53 -1.98 5.91 9.23
C GLY A 53 -0.98 4.95 9.86
N PHE A 54 0.12 5.46 10.40
CA PHE A 54 1.13 4.72 11.17
C PHE A 54 1.00 4.88 12.69
N THR A 55 -0.20 5.20 13.20
CA THR A 55 -0.48 5.13 14.64
C THR A 55 -0.01 3.76 15.19
N PRO A 56 0.73 3.72 16.32
CA PRO A 56 1.01 4.81 17.25
C PRO A 56 2.41 5.43 17.14
N LEU A 57 3.13 5.24 16.02
CA LEU A 57 4.49 5.77 15.87
C LEU A 57 4.54 7.28 16.09
N GLU A 58 5.59 7.73 16.78
CA GLU A 58 5.88 9.15 17.04
C GLU A 58 6.96 9.71 16.11
N GLY A 59 7.56 8.85 15.28
CA GLY A 59 8.65 9.18 14.38
C GLY A 59 9.43 7.94 13.96
N PHE A 60 10.70 8.13 13.60
CA PHE A 60 11.54 7.07 13.04
C PHE A 60 12.17 6.20 14.12
N MET A 61 12.28 4.90 13.82
CA MET A 61 12.74 3.88 14.75
C MET A 61 14.21 4.05 15.14
N ASP A 62 14.51 3.70 16.38
CA ASP A 62 15.86 3.57 16.93
C ASP A 62 16.49 2.21 16.55
N ASN A 63 17.77 2.00 16.90
CA ASN A 63 18.47 0.77 16.54
C ASN A 63 17.78 -0.48 17.11
N VAL A 64 17.35 -0.40 18.37
CA VAL A 64 16.74 -1.53 19.08
C VAL A 64 15.40 -1.92 18.46
N ASN A 65 14.57 -0.93 18.13
CA ASN A 65 13.29 -1.16 17.46
C ASN A 65 13.48 -1.64 16.02
N TRP A 66 14.45 -1.09 15.27
CA TRP A 66 14.80 -1.58 13.94
C TRP A 66 15.17 -3.07 13.96
N GLN A 67 16.12 -3.46 14.84
CA GLN A 67 16.59 -4.83 14.96
C GLN A 67 15.45 -5.77 15.38
N SER A 68 14.68 -5.38 16.39
CA SER A 68 13.56 -6.18 16.90
C SER A 68 12.45 -6.36 15.86
N VAL A 69 12.18 -5.35 15.02
CA VAL A 69 11.20 -5.46 13.95
C VAL A 69 11.68 -6.39 12.83
N CYS A 70 12.96 -6.29 12.44
CA CYS A 70 13.58 -7.24 11.51
C CYS A 70 13.42 -8.68 12.01
N ASP A 71 13.81 -8.93 13.26
CA ASP A 71 13.90 -10.29 13.81
C ASP A 71 12.53 -10.88 14.18
N ASN A 72 11.67 -10.07 14.80
CA ASN A 72 10.51 -10.57 15.55
C ASN A 72 9.16 -10.00 15.07
N MET A 73 9.15 -9.03 14.14
CA MET A 73 7.95 -8.24 13.80
C MET A 73 7.34 -7.52 15.02
N THR A 74 8.18 -7.12 15.98
CA THR A 74 7.73 -6.39 17.17
C THR A 74 8.73 -5.31 17.51
N MET A 75 8.25 -4.15 17.94
CA MET A 75 9.04 -3.14 18.61
C MET A 75 9.61 -3.69 19.94
N SER A 76 10.62 -3.03 20.49
CA SER A 76 11.22 -3.36 21.79
C SER A 76 10.21 -3.34 22.95
N SER A 77 9.12 -2.58 22.81
CA SER A 77 7.98 -2.56 23.73
C SER A 77 7.10 -3.82 23.68
N GLY A 78 7.32 -4.70 22.70
CA GLY A 78 6.46 -5.83 22.38
C GLY A 78 5.31 -5.50 21.42
N LEU A 79 5.09 -4.23 21.07
CA LEU A 79 4.06 -3.84 20.11
C LEU A 79 4.38 -4.42 18.72
N PHE A 80 3.43 -5.11 18.11
CA PHE A 80 3.60 -5.67 16.77
C PHE A 80 3.88 -4.59 15.71
N TRP A 81 4.91 -4.80 14.89
CA TRP A 81 5.21 -3.97 13.74
C TRP A 81 6.01 -4.78 12.70
N PRO A 82 5.53 -4.94 11.45
CA PRO A 82 6.08 -5.95 10.55
C PRO A 82 7.27 -5.51 9.70
N ILE A 83 7.46 -4.21 9.45
CA ILE A 83 8.57 -3.68 8.62
C ILE A 83 9.14 -2.41 9.25
N PRO A 84 10.48 -2.24 9.33
CA PRO A 84 11.07 -1.05 9.93
C PRO A 84 10.64 0.25 9.23
N ILE A 85 10.49 1.32 10.01
CA ILE A 85 10.24 2.69 9.54
C ILE A 85 11.46 3.53 9.92
N THR A 86 12.34 3.79 8.96
CA THR A 86 13.67 4.39 9.18
C THR A 86 13.91 5.56 8.25
N LEU A 87 14.61 6.58 8.75
CA LEU A 87 15.11 7.71 7.97
C LEU A 87 16.63 7.60 7.86
N SER A 88 17.16 7.64 6.64
CA SER A 88 18.59 7.50 6.41
C SER A 88 19.27 8.82 6.01
N THR A 89 20.57 8.96 6.31
CA THR A 89 21.39 10.12 5.96
C THR A 89 22.85 9.71 5.73
N ASN A 90 23.56 10.51 4.93
CA ASN A 90 25.02 10.46 4.80
C ASN A 90 25.73 11.57 5.60
N SER A 91 24.98 12.47 6.24
CA SER A 91 25.57 13.60 6.98
C SER A 91 26.34 13.09 8.20
N GLU A 92 27.59 13.51 8.33
CA GLU A 92 28.41 13.28 9.53
C GLU A 92 28.11 14.33 10.62
N ASP A 93 27.59 15.50 10.24
CA ASP A 93 27.43 16.67 11.11
C ASP A 93 26.24 16.55 12.08
N ILE A 94 25.23 15.76 11.72
CA ILE A 94 24.04 15.53 12.56
C ILE A 94 24.40 14.67 13.76
N LYS A 95 23.96 15.10 14.95
CA LYS A 95 24.19 14.46 16.25
C LYS A 95 22.88 14.21 16.98
N GLN A 96 22.95 13.32 17.96
CA GLN A 96 21.87 13.15 18.92
C GLN A 96 21.59 14.46 19.66
N GLY A 97 20.32 14.79 19.82
CA GLY A 97 19.84 16.03 20.42
C GLY A 97 19.62 17.17 19.42
N ASP A 98 20.13 17.05 18.19
CA ASP A 98 19.88 18.05 17.15
C ASP A 98 18.41 18.06 16.74
N GLU A 99 17.98 19.21 16.25
CA GLU A 99 16.70 19.35 15.57
C GLU A 99 16.93 19.71 14.11
N VAL A 100 16.27 18.99 13.22
CA VAL A 100 16.48 19.08 11.77
C VAL A 100 15.18 19.28 11.02
N THR A 101 15.27 19.87 9.84
CA THR A 101 14.16 19.96 8.89
C THR A 101 14.24 18.83 7.90
N LEU A 102 13.16 18.07 7.76
CA LEU A 102 13.01 17.02 6.76
C LEU A 102 12.42 17.64 5.49
N VAL A 103 13.14 17.53 4.39
CA VAL A 103 12.71 18.03 3.08
C VAL A 103 12.52 16.90 2.09
N ASN A 104 11.59 17.06 1.14
CA ASN A 104 11.45 16.14 0.02
C ASN A 104 12.70 16.24 -0.87
N GLY A 105 13.38 15.12 -1.10
CA GLY A 105 14.62 15.09 -1.88
C GLY A 105 14.45 15.42 -3.36
N GLU A 106 13.23 15.36 -3.89
CA GLU A 106 12.92 15.70 -5.29
C GLU A 106 12.52 17.16 -5.49
N THR A 107 11.79 17.74 -4.52
CA THR A 107 11.20 19.10 -4.66
C THR A 107 11.81 20.15 -3.72
N ASP A 108 12.60 19.75 -2.72
CA ASP A 108 13.11 20.59 -1.61
C ASP A 108 12.01 21.20 -0.71
N ASP A 109 10.76 20.72 -0.84
CA ASP A 109 9.65 21.15 0.02
C ASP A 109 9.88 20.69 1.47
N ILE A 110 9.56 21.56 2.44
CA ILE A 110 9.60 21.22 3.87
C ILE A 110 8.43 20.29 4.19
N ILE A 111 8.72 19.10 4.72
CA ILE A 111 7.70 18.08 5.03
C ILE A 111 7.51 17.91 6.54
N ALA A 112 8.58 17.98 7.33
CA ALA A 112 8.52 17.78 8.78
C ALA A 112 9.70 18.43 9.51
N THR A 113 9.60 18.59 10.83
CA THR A 113 10.79 18.73 11.71
C THR A 113 10.98 17.46 12.53
N MET A 114 12.22 17.19 12.95
CA MET A 114 12.58 16.01 13.72
C MET A 114 13.59 16.35 14.80
N VAL A 115 13.38 15.83 16.01
CA VAL A 115 14.35 15.87 17.11
C VAL A 115 15.07 14.52 17.15
N ILE A 116 16.39 14.52 16.95
CA ILE A 116 17.19 13.29 16.84
C ILE A 116 17.42 12.68 18.22
N SER A 117 16.92 11.46 18.45
CA SER A 117 17.17 10.68 19.66
C SER A 117 18.36 9.72 19.52
N GLU A 118 18.66 9.24 18.31
CA GLU A 118 19.79 8.35 18.04
C GLU A 118 20.25 8.51 16.58
N LYS A 119 21.56 8.33 16.35
CA LYS A 119 22.16 8.16 15.02
C LYS A 119 22.96 6.86 15.00
N TYR A 120 22.61 5.93 14.13
CA TYR A 120 23.15 4.57 14.14
C TYR A 120 23.35 4.03 12.72
N SER A 121 24.12 2.96 12.57
CA SER A 121 24.23 2.23 11.30
C SER A 121 23.49 0.91 11.39
N ILE A 122 22.97 0.43 10.26
CA ILE A 122 22.24 -0.84 10.16
C ILE A 122 22.99 -1.87 9.34
N ASP A 123 22.74 -3.14 9.63
CA ASP A 123 23.06 -4.22 8.69
C ASP A 123 21.96 -4.29 7.63
N LYS A 124 22.22 -3.65 6.48
CA LYS A 124 21.31 -3.63 5.33
C LYS A 124 21.04 -5.04 4.78
N SER A 125 22.02 -5.94 4.83
CA SER A 125 21.85 -7.32 4.37
C SER A 125 20.91 -8.09 5.29
N HIS A 126 21.01 -7.86 6.59
CA HIS A 126 20.11 -8.42 7.59
C HIS A 126 18.66 -7.95 7.38
N GLU A 127 18.42 -6.64 7.22
CA GLU A 127 17.09 -6.12 6.91
C GLU A 127 16.56 -6.71 5.59
N CYS A 128 17.39 -6.77 4.56
CA CYS A 128 17.01 -7.36 3.26
C CYS A 128 16.56 -8.83 3.40
N ASN A 129 17.35 -9.65 4.08
CA ASN A 129 17.03 -11.07 4.28
C ASN A 129 15.78 -11.28 5.14
N THR A 130 15.62 -10.53 6.23
CA THR A 130 14.51 -10.73 7.18
C THR A 130 13.18 -10.17 6.68
N VAL A 131 13.20 -9.06 5.93
CA VAL A 131 11.99 -8.39 5.43
C VAL A 131 11.60 -8.88 4.04
N TYR A 132 12.57 -9.07 3.14
CA TYR A 132 12.33 -9.35 1.72
C TYR A 132 12.70 -10.78 1.31
N LYS A 133 13.22 -11.61 2.25
CA LYS A 133 13.69 -12.98 2.02
C LYS A 133 14.82 -13.11 0.98
N THR A 134 15.46 -12.01 0.61
CA THR A 134 16.52 -11.97 -0.40
C THR A 134 17.38 -10.71 -0.24
N THR A 135 18.62 -10.77 -0.73
CA THR A 135 19.54 -9.62 -0.87
C THR A 135 19.82 -9.28 -2.33
N GLU A 136 19.07 -9.87 -3.27
CA GLU A 136 19.27 -9.64 -4.70
C GLU A 136 18.82 -8.24 -5.13
N MET A 137 19.71 -7.51 -5.81
CA MET A 137 19.43 -6.17 -6.35
C MET A 137 18.37 -6.13 -7.46
N ALA A 138 17.89 -7.28 -7.93
CA ALA A 138 16.73 -7.35 -8.81
C ALA A 138 15.40 -7.15 -8.07
N HIS A 139 15.39 -7.27 -6.73
CA HIS A 139 14.22 -7.01 -5.90
C HIS A 139 14.11 -5.49 -5.60
N PRO A 140 13.01 -4.79 -5.98
CA PRO A 140 12.88 -3.34 -5.79
C PRO A 140 13.04 -2.87 -4.34
N GLY A 141 12.46 -3.59 -3.38
CA GLY A 141 12.62 -3.30 -1.95
C GLY A 141 14.07 -3.43 -1.44
N VAL A 142 14.85 -4.39 -1.97
CA VAL A 142 16.27 -4.52 -1.64
C VAL A 142 17.05 -3.33 -2.18
N VAL A 143 16.75 -2.87 -3.40
CA VAL A 143 17.37 -1.66 -3.96
C VAL A 143 17.12 -0.45 -3.05
N MET A 144 15.90 -0.30 -2.52
CA MET A 144 15.56 0.79 -1.60
C MET A 144 16.39 0.73 -0.32
N VAL A 145 16.54 -0.44 0.32
CA VAL A 145 17.34 -0.60 1.54
C VAL A 145 18.83 -0.39 1.27
N MET A 146 19.34 -0.96 0.18
CA MET A 146 20.75 -0.83 -0.19
C MET A 146 21.12 0.62 -0.52
N ALA A 147 20.20 1.39 -1.09
CA ALA A 147 20.37 2.82 -1.41
C ALA A 147 20.29 3.77 -0.21
N GLN A 148 19.87 3.30 0.98
CA GLN A 148 19.85 4.14 2.18
C GLN A 148 21.23 4.75 2.48
N GLY A 149 21.26 5.88 3.18
CA GLY A 149 22.50 6.50 3.65
C GLY A 149 23.33 5.61 4.59
N LYS A 150 24.50 6.11 5.00
CA LYS A 150 25.40 5.44 5.94
C LYS A 150 24.81 5.28 7.34
N TYR A 151 23.98 6.23 7.75
CA TYR A 151 23.35 6.25 9.08
C TYR A 151 21.84 6.32 8.96
N ASN A 152 21.15 5.74 9.94
CA ASN A 152 19.76 6.02 10.24
C ASN A 152 19.66 7.02 11.39
N LEU A 153 18.63 7.85 11.33
CA LEU A 153 18.26 8.82 12.34
C LEU A 153 16.96 8.36 12.99
N ALA A 154 16.99 8.22 14.32
CA ALA A 154 15.82 7.93 15.13
C ALA A 154 15.33 9.20 15.83
N GLY A 155 14.04 9.29 16.11
CA GLY A 155 13.50 10.43 16.84
C GLY A 155 12.08 10.79 16.47
N SER A 156 11.48 11.64 17.29
CA SER A 156 10.11 12.12 17.13
C SER A 156 10.02 13.18 16.04
N ILE A 157 8.93 13.16 15.27
CA ILE A 157 8.69 14.13 14.21
C ILE A 157 7.43 14.97 14.47
N LYS A 158 7.39 16.15 13.85
CA LYS A 158 6.19 16.95 13.66
C LYS A 158 5.99 17.13 12.16
N VAL A 159 4.82 16.77 11.65
CA VAL A 159 4.55 16.80 10.21
C VAL A 159 3.95 18.14 9.83
N LEU A 160 4.50 18.76 8.78
CA LEU A 160 4.20 20.12 8.35
C LEU A 160 3.55 20.20 6.97
N SER A 161 3.49 19.06 6.27
CA SER A 161 2.91 18.94 4.92
C SER A 161 2.16 17.62 4.79
N ASP A 162 1.08 17.64 4.03
CA ASP A 162 0.34 16.45 3.58
C ASP A 162 0.86 15.92 2.23
N GLY A 163 1.94 16.51 1.70
CA GLY A 163 2.54 16.17 0.42
C GLY A 163 1.74 16.62 -0.80
N ASN A 164 0.82 17.58 -0.65
CA ASN A 164 -0.06 18.09 -1.71
C ASN A 164 -0.98 16.99 -2.30
N PHE A 165 -1.20 15.91 -1.52
CA PHE A 165 -2.06 14.79 -1.91
C PHE A 165 -3.53 15.20 -2.00
N PRO A 166 -4.11 15.99 -1.07
CA PRO A 166 -5.48 16.47 -1.18
C PRO A 166 -5.72 17.27 -2.47
N GLU A 167 -4.82 18.18 -2.83
CA GLU A 167 -4.91 18.99 -4.04
C GLU A 167 -4.82 18.14 -5.31
N LYS A 168 -3.93 17.13 -5.30
CA LYS A 168 -3.68 16.28 -6.46
C LYS A 168 -4.77 15.22 -6.69
N TYR A 169 -5.34 14.67 -5.61
CA TYR A 169 -6.23 13.51 -5.67
C TYR A 169 -7.66 13.79 -5.20
N GLY A 170 -7.93 14.98 -4.65
CA GLY A 170 -9.25 15.40 -4.21
C GLY A 170 -9.88 14.38 -3.26
N SER A 171 -11.15 14.03 -3.54
CA SER A 171 -11.92 13.07 -2.73
C SER A 171 -11.39 11.64 -2.73
N LEU A 172 -10.44 11.29 -3.61
CA LEU A 172 -9.78 9.98 -3.54
C LEU A 172 -8.81 9.89 -2.38
N TYR A 173 -8.20 10.99 -1.98
CA TYR A 173 -7.38 11.01 -0.79
C TYR A 173 -8.27 11.09 0.45
N MET A 174 -8.14 10.13 1.36
CA MET A 174 -8.81 10.16 2.65
C MET A 174 -7.83 9.75 3.73
N THR A 175 -7.84 10.48 4.84
CA THR A 175 -7.11 10.15 6.06
C THR A 175 -7.83 9.06 6.86
N PRO A 176 -7.14 8.37 7.79
CA PRO A 176 -7.77 7.44 8.73
C PRO A 176 -8.94 8.03 9.51
N MET A 177 -8.87 9.33 9.85
CA MET A 177 -9.95 10.01 10.57
C MET A 177 -11.19 10.16 9.69
N GLU A 178 -11.01 10.54 8.42
CA GLU A 178 -12.10 10.70 7.46
C GLU A 178 -12.74 9.37 7.07
N THR A 179 -11.96 8.31 6.85
CA THR A 179 -12.54 6.98 6.55
C THR A 179 -13.33 6.44 7.72
N ARG A 180 -12.83 6.60 8.95
CA ARG A 180 -13.57 6.22 10.16
C ARG A 180 -14.88 6.99 10.31
N ALA A 181 -14.84 8.32 10.13
CA ALA A 181 -16.04 9.16 10.16
C ALA A 181 -17.05 8.75 9.09
N TYR A 182 -16.58 8.45 7.88
CA TYR A 182 -17.41 7.93 6.80
C TYR A 182 -18.07 6.60 7.18
N PHE A 183 -17.31 5.64 7.73
CA PHE A 183 -17.86 4.33 8.11
C PHE A 183 -18.89 4.45 9.24
N ASP A 184 -18.64 5.30 10.22
CA ASP A 184 -19.61 5.56 11.30
C ASP A 184 -20.89 6.24 10.76
N ASP A 185 -20.79 7.20 9.83
CA ASP A 185 -21.94 7.83 9.15
C ASP A 185 -22.78 6.80 8.37
N LYS A 186 -22.12 5.88 7.67
CA LYS A 186 -22.79 4.77 6.96
C LYS A 186 -23.31 3.68 7.88
N GLY A 187 -23.00 3.73 9.18
CA GLY A 187 -23.35 2.70 10.15
C GLY A 187 -22.62 1.36 9.95
N TRP A 188 -21.51 1.37 9.19
CA TRP A 188 -20.67 0.20 8.95
C TRP A 188 -19.90 -0.17 10.23
N LYS A 189 -19.81 -1.46 10.53
CA LYS A 189 -19.10 -2.01 11.70
C LYS A 189 -17.97 -2.93 11.26
N THR A 190 -18.22 -3.74 10.24
CA THR A 190 -17.21 -4.58 9.60
C THR A 190 -16.91 -4.04 8.20
N ILE A 191 -15.63 -3.76 7.96
CA ILE A 191 -15.15 -3.24 6.69
C ILE A 191 -13.99 -4.12 6.22
N ALA A 192 -14.05 -4.53 4.95
CA ALA A 192 -12.92 -5.17 4.29
C ALA A 192 -12.19 -4.18 3.39
N ALA A 193 -10.88 -4.09 3.54
CA ALA A 193 -10.05 -3.29 2.66
C ALA A 193 -9.54 -4.11 1.48
N PHE A 194 -9.68 -3.57 0.28
CA PHE A 194 -9.11 -4.12 -0.95
C PHE A 194 -7.96 -3.22 -1.44
N GLN A 195 -6.74 -3.70 -1.30
CA GLN A 195 -5.54 -3.03 -1.82
C GLN A 195 -5.50 -3.13 -3.34
N THR A 196 -5.32 -2.01 -4.05
CA THR A 196 -5.03 -2.07 -5.48
C THR A 196 -4.10 -0.96 -5.97
N ARG A 197 -3.34 -1.29 -7.01
CA ARG A 197 -2.59 -0.33 -7.85
C ARG A 197 -2.97 -0.45 -9.33
N ASN A 198 -3.88 -1.36 -9.64
CA ASN A 198 -4.34 -1.68 -10.99
C ASN A 198 -5.85 -1.42 -11.10
N PRO A 199 -6.37 -1.22 -12.31
CA PRO A 199 -7.81 -1.32 -12.55
C PRO A 199 -8.37 -2.66 -12.08
N MET A 200 -9.63 -2.66 -11.65
CA MET A 200 -10.31 -3.88 -11.21
C MET A 200 -10.97 -4.58 -12.39
N HIS A 201 -10.66 -5.86 -12.58
CA HIS A 201 -11.33 -6.75 -13.54
C HIS A 201 -12.25 -7.72 -12.80
N ARG A 202 -12.92 -8.65 -13.52
CA ARG A 202 -14.01 -9.47 -12.94
C ARG A 202 -13.58 -10.36 -11.78
N SER A 203 -12.32 -10.79 -11.74
CA SER A 203 -11.77 -11.49 -10.58
C SER A 203 -11.75 -10.60 -9.34
N HIS A 204 -11.26 -9.35 -9.45
CA HIS A 204 -11.26 -8.40 -8.34
C HIS A 204 -12.68 -7.98 -7.93
N GLU A 205 -13.57 -7.78 -8.90
CA GLU A 205 -15.01 -7.57 -8.66
C GLU A 205 -15.59 -8.70 -7.81
N TYR A 206 -15.30 -9.96 -8.15
CA TYR A 206 -15.77 -11.13 -7.41
C TYR A 206 -15.24 -11.17 -5.97
N LEU A 207 -13.96 -10.82 -5.73
CA LEU A 207 -13.40 -10.73 -4.38
C LEU A 207 -14.14 -9.69 -3.54
N ALA A 208 -14.33 -8.49 -4.11
CA ALA A 208 -15.04 -7.40 -3.45
C ALA A 208 -16.50 -7.78 -3.16
N LYS A 209 -17.20 -8.45 -4.09
CA LYS A 209 -18.57 -8.93 -3.87
C LYS A 209 -18.69 -9.93 -2.73
N ILE A 210 -17.78 -10.90 -2.66
CA ILE A 210 -17.76 -11.82 -1.50
C ILE A 210 -17.49 -11.07 -0.20
N ALA A 211 -16.59 -10.09 -0.22
CA ALA A 211 -16.32 -9.29 0.96
C ALA A 211 -17.54 -8.45 1.40
N VAL A 212 -18.35 -7.94 0.47
CA VAL A 212 -19.64 -7.28 0.76
C VAL A 212 -20.65 -8.24 1.40
N GLU A 213 -20.65 -9.53 1.07
CA GLU A 213 -21.53 -10.52 1.74
C GLU A 213 -21.11 -10.81 3.18
N ILE A 214 -19.83 -10.56 3.52
CA ILE A 214 -19.25 -10.89 4.83
C ILE A 214 -19.15 -9.64 5.73
N CYS A 215 -19.05 -8.46 5.14
CA CYS A 215 -18.81 -7.18 5.81
C CYS A 215 -19.89 -6.16 5.45
N ASP A 216 -20.13 -5.18 6.31
CA ASP A 216 -21.08 -4.09 6.03
C ASP A 216 -20.66 -3.23 4.82
N GLY A 217 -19.36 -3.19 4.51
CA GLY A 217 -18.85 -2.54 3.31
C GLY A 217 -17.41 -2.91 2.96
N VAL A 218 -16.97 -2.47 1.77
CA VAL A 218 -15.61 -2.66 1.28
C VAL A 218 -14.98 -1.31 0.95
N MET A 219 -13.78 -1.07 1.46
CA MET A 219 -12.95 0.05 1.06
C MET A 219 -11.96 -0.39 -0.01
N ILE A 220 -12.19 0.00 -1.27
CA ILE A 220 -11.21 -0.11 -2.35
C ILE A 220 -10.18 0.99 -2.13
N HIS A 221 -9.02 0.60 -1.61
CA HIS A 221 -8.00 1.51 -1.12
C HIS A 221 -6.77 1.48 -2.02
N SER A 222 -6.65 2.49 -2.88
CA SER A 222 -5.64 2.55 -3.93
C SER A 222 -4.35 3.24 -3.50
N VAL A 223 -3.23 2.78 -4.01
CA VAL A 223 -1.94 3.51 -3.85
C VAL A 223 -1.98 4.80 -4.67
N LEU A 224 -1.71 5.94 -4.01
CA LEU A 224 -1.60 7.27 -4.63
C LEU A 224 -0.14 7.76 -4.78
N GLY A 225 0.84 6.93 -4.41
CA GLY A 225 2.28 7.24 -4.48
C GLY A 225 2.89 7.18 -5.90
N GLY A 226 4.22 7.14 -5.95
CA GLY A 226 4.99 7.14 -7.20
C GLY A 226 4.58 5.99 -8.13
N LEU A 227 4.32 6.32 -9.40
CA LEU A 227 4.00 5.33 -10.44
C LEU A 227 5.29 4.66 -10.93
N LYS A 228 5.24 3.36 -11.24
CA LYS A 228 6.29 2.73 -12.04
C LYS A 228 6.08 3.03 -13.52
N ASP A 229 7.16 3.04 -14.29
CA ASP A 229 7.09 3.12 -15.75
C ASP A 229 6.16 2.02 -16.30
N GLY A 230 5.15 2.44 -17.06
CA GLY A 230 4.12 1.57 -17.62
C GLY A 230 2.88 1.35 -16.75
N ASP A 231 2.83 1.89 -15.53
CA ASP A 231 1.59 1.92 -14.74
C ASP A 231 0.56 2.86 -15.36
N ILE A 232 -0.72 2.47 -15.25
CA ILE A 232 -1.85 3.30 -15.71
C ILE A 232 -1.99 4.48 -14.74
N PRO A 233 -2.11 5.74 -15.19
CA PRO A 233 -2.26 6.92 -14.34
C PRO A 233 -3.40 6.81 -13.32
N ALA A 234 -3.22 7.44 -12.15
CA ALA A 234 -4.16 7.33 -11.04
C ALA A 234 -5.59 7.76 -11.41
N ASN A 235 -5.75 8.83 -12.20
CA ASN A 235 -7.05 9.30 -12.66
C ASN A 235 -7.76 8.26 -13.55
N VAL A 236 -7.04 7.62 -14.48
CA VAL A 236 -7.60 6.58 -15.35
C VAL A 236 -7.97 5.33 -14.55
N ARG A 237 -7.12 4.93 -13.59
CA ARG A 237 -7.46 3.80 -12.69
C ARG A 237 -8.69 4.12 -11.86
N SER A 238 -8.77 5.35 -11.35
CA SER A 238 -9.90 5.79 -10.55
C SER A 238 -11.19 5.72 -11.35
N GLU A 239 -11.20 6.29 -12.56
CA GLU A 239 -12.34 6.26 -13.47
C GLU A 239 -12.79 4.81 -13.77
N ALA A 240 -11.84 3.93 -14.09
CA ALA A 240 -12.14 2.52 -14.35
C ALA A 240 -12.77 1.81 -13.14
N ILE A 241 -12.34 2.14 -11.92
CA ILE A 241 -12.92 1.60 -10.69
C ILE A 241 -14.30 2.23 -10.43
N SER A 242 -14.48 3.54 -10.62
CA SER A 242 -15.76 4.22 -10.43
C SER A 242 -16.83 3.66 -11.37
N VAL A 243 -16.50 3.46 -12.66
CA VAL A 243 -17.39 2.82 -13.64
C VAL A 243 -17.80 1.41 -13.19
N LEU A 244 -16.87 0.64 -12.62
CA LEU A 244 -17.20 -0.68 -12.09
C LEU A 244 -18.16 -0.60 -10.89
N ILE A 245 -17.92 0.33 -9.97
CA ILE A 245 -18.75 0.54 -8.77
C ILE A 245 -20.17 0.92 -9.19
N GLU A 246 -20.32 1.99 -9.98
CA GLU A 246 -21.61 2.56 -10.38
C GLU A 246 -22.51 1.57 -11.12
N ASN A 247 -21.94 0.67 -11.93
CA ASN A 247 -22.71 -0.24 -12.75
C ASN A 247 -22.95 -1.62 -12.09
N TYR A 248 -22.12 -2.03 -11.13
CA TYR A 248 -22.07 -3.43 -10.69
C TYR A 248 -22.08 -3.67 -9.17
N PHE A 249 -22.16 -2.60 -8.36
CA PHE A 249 -22.30 -2.69 -6.91
C PHE A 249 -23.56 -1.95 -6.44
N VAL A 250 -24.12 -2.41 -5.31
CA VAL A 250 -25.26 -1.75 -4.68
C VAL A 250 -24.77 -0.49 -3.97
N ASP A 251 -25.56 0.58 -4.00
CA ASP A 251 -25.28 1.80 -3.26
C ASP A 251 -24.96 1.50 -1.79
N ASN A 252 -24.04 2.29 -1.20
CA ASN A 252 -23.62 2.13 0.18
C ASN A 252 -22.97 0.77 0.53
N THR A 253 -22.31 0.11 -0.43
CA THR A 253 -21.49 -1.09 -0.15
C THR A 253 -20.00 -0.89 -0.40
N ILE A 254 -19.62 0.10 -1.21
CA ILE A 254 -18.23 0.36 -1.59
C ILE A 254 -17.84 1.81 -1.28
N LEU A 255 -16.68 1.98 -0.64
CA LEU A 255 -15.95 3.24 -0.60
C LEU A 255 -14.71 3.12 -1.50
N GLN A 256 -14.52 4.05 -2.42
CA GLN A 256 -13.27 4.21 -3.15
C GLN A 256 -12.45 5.32 -2.52
N SER A 257 -11.22 5.01 -2.14
CA SER A 257 -10.26 5.97 -1.59
C SER A 257 -8.82 5.53 -1.87
N GLY A 258 -7.84 6.27 -1.39
CA GLY A 258 -6.43 5.97 -1.56
C GLY A 258 -5.55 6.55 -0.48
N TYR A 259 -4.26 6.16 -0.50
CA TYR A 259 -3.29 6.50 0.54
C TYR A 259 -1.89 6.80 -0.03
N PRO A 260 -1.09 7.62 0.69
CA PRO A 260 0.16 8.20 0.20
C PRO A 260 1.40 7.38 0.59
N LEU A 261 1.50 6.11 0.19
CA LEU A 261 2.65 5.27 0.54
C LEU A 261 3.22 4.54 -0.68
N ASP A 262 4.55 4.47 -0.77
CA ASP A 262 5.24 3.68 -1.77
C ASP A 262 5.25 2.19 -1.41
N MET A 263 5.01 1.33 -2.40
CA MET A 263 5.12 -0.12 -2.22
C MET A 263 6.56 -0.54 -1.96
N ARG A 264 6.76 -1.40 -0.95
CA ARG A 264 8.05 -2.00 -0.60
C ARG A 264 8.32 -3.29 -1.37
N TYR A 265 7.27 -3.90 -1.93
CA TYR A 265 7.28 -5.20 -2.57
C TYR A 265 7.75 -6.33 -1.64
N ALA A 266 7.47 -6.22 -0.34
CA ALA A 266 7.94 -7.17 0.68
C ALA A 266 7.00 -8.37 0.87
N GLY A 267 6.09 -8.61 -0.08
CA GLY A 267 5.18 -9.75 -0.13
C GLY A 267 4.50 -10.00 1.21
N PRO A 268 4.77 -11.13 1.89
CA PRO A 268 4.15 -11.45 3.18
C PRO A 268 4.30 -10.37 4.26
N ARG A 269 5.49 -9.79 4.43
CA ARG A 269 5.73 -8.76 5.46
C ARG A 269 4.94 -7.48 5.16
N GLU A 270 4.78 -7.14 3.89
CA GLU A 270 3.99 -5.99 3.47
C GLU A 270 2.48 -6.26 3.55
N ALA A 271 2.02 -7.51 3.39
CA ALA A 271 0.63 -7.87 3.66
C ALA A 271 0.23 -7.60 5.12
N LEU A 272 1.15 -7.83 6.07
CA LEU A 272 0.96 -7.47 7.47
C LEU A 272 0.96 -5.96 7.69
N LEU A 273 1.89 -5.21 7.07
CA LEU A 273 1.91 -3.74 7.16
C LEU A 273 0.62 -3.15 6.60
N HIS A 274 0.16 -3.70 5.48
CA HIS A 274 -1.12 -3.41 4.86
C HIS A 274 -2.28 -3.60 5.85
N ALA A 275 -2.37 -4.74 6.53
CA ALA A 275 -3.42 -5.00 7.52
C ALA A 275 -3.35 -4.04 8.72
N LEU A 276 -2.13 -3.73 9.19
CA LEU A 276 -1.87 -2.84 10.32
C LEU A 276 -2.40 -1.44 10.06
N PHE A 277 -1.96 -0.76 8.99
CA PHE A 277 -2.47 0.59 8.76
C PHE A 277 -3.95 0.56 8.38
N ARG A 278 -4.47 -0.48 7.73
CA ARG A 278 -5.92 -0.59 7.47
C ARG A 278 -6.73 -0.71 8.75
N GLN A 279 -6.17 -1.29 9.80
CA GLN A 279 -6.75 -1.19 11.14
C GLN A 279 -6.87 0.27 11.57
N ASN A 280 -5.82 1.07 11.39
CA ASN A 280 -5.85 2.51 11.67
C ASN A 280 -6.90 3.24 10.83
N TYR A 281 -7.11 2.86 9.56
CA TYR A 281 -8.21 3.40 8.74
C TYR A 281 -9.62 2.91 9.13
N GLY A 282 -9.73 2.01 10.12
CA GLY A 282 -11.02 1.50 10.62
C GLY A 282 -11.47 0.18 10.00
N CYS A 283 -10.64 -0.47 9.19
CA CYS A 283 -10.99 -1.72 8.54
C CYS A 283 -10.77 -2.93 9.46
N SER A 284 -11.81 -3.75 9.59
CA SER A 284 -11.77 -5.02 10.34
C SER A 284 -11.13 -6.18 9.58
N HIS A 285 -11.08 -6.08 8.24
CA HIS A 285 -10.61 -7.14 7.37
C HIS A 285 -9.70 -6.59 6.27
N LEU A 286 -8.75 -7.41 5.82
CA LEU A 286 -7.95 -7.18 4.62
C LEU A 286 -8.23 -8.31 3.62
N ILE A 287 -8.61 -7.98 2.39
CA ILE A 287 -8.63 -8.93 1.29
C ILE A 287 -7.18 -9.25 0.90
N VAL A 288 -6.79 -10.51 1.06
CA VAL A 288 -5.47 -11.02 0.66
C VAL A 288 -5.69 -12.05 -0.43
N GLY A 289 -5.15 -11.77 -1.61
CA GLY A 289 -5.20 -12.68 -2.75
C GLY A 289 -3.87 -13.40 -2.96
N ARG A 290 -3.80 -14.14 -4.08
CA ARG A 290 -2.55 -14.71 -4.58
C ARG A 290 -1.49 -13.62 -4.77
N ASP A 291 -0.27 -13.89 -4.29
CA ASP A 291 0.93 -13.08 -4.51
C ASP A 291 0.77 -11.61 -4.04
N HIS A 292 0.05 -11.43 -2.92
CA HIS A 292 -0.23 -10.11 -2.37
C HIS A 292 1.05 -9.36 -2.00
N ALA A 293 1.20 -8.14 -2.53
CA ALA A 293 2.39 -7.30 -2.40
C ALA A 293 3.71 -7.96 -2.86
N GLY A 294 3.62 -9.04 -3.64
CA GLY A 294 4.77 -9.75 -4.17
C GLY A 294 5.38 -9.06 -5.40
N VAL A 295 6.56 -9.55 -5.78
CA VAL A 295 7.26 -9.14 -6.99
C VAL A 295 8.05 -10.33 -7.53
N ASN A 296 7.99 -10.52 -8.85
CA ASN A 296 8.64 -11.62 -9.55
C ASN A 296 8.30 -12.98 -8.89
N ASP A 297 9.29 -13.84 -8.69
CA ASP A 297 9.12 -15.19 -8.10
C ASP A 297 9.77 -15.30 -6.70
N TYR A 298 9.92 -14.19 -5.98
CA TYR A 298 10.55 -14.18 -4.65
C TYR A 298 9.70 -14.78 -3.53
N TYR A 299 8.38 -14.84 -3.72
CA TYR A 299 7.42 -15.30 -2.71
C TYR A 299 6.55 -16.42 -3.27
N GLY A 300 6.20 -17.39 -2.43
CA GLY A 300 5.18 -18.37 -2.78
C GLY A 300 3.82 -17.69 -3.01
N PRO A 301 2.96 -18.25 -3.89
CA PRO A 301 1.69 -17.62 -4.27
C PRO A 301 0.73 -17.36 -3.10
N PHE A 302 0.90 -18.06 -1.97
CA PHE A 302 0.09 -17.91 -0.77
C PHE A 302 0.91 -17.64 0.49
N ASP A 303 2.20 -17.26 0.37
CA ASP A 303 3.01 -16.93 1.54
C ASP A 303 2.40 -15.77 2.34
N ALA A 304 1.78 -14.81 1.64
CA ALA A 304 1.07 -13.70 2.25
C ALA A 304 -0.23 -14.13 2.96
N HIS A 305 -0.78 -15.31 2.68
CA HIS A 305 -1.85 -15.90 3.49
C HIS A 305 -1.27 -16.51 4.77
N ASN A 306 -0.23 -17.32 4.60
CA ASN A 306 0.34 -18.14 5.66
C ASN A 306 0.97 -17.29 6.76
N ILE A 307 1.48 -16.10 6.42
CA ILE A 307 2.10 -15.23 7.42
C ILE A 307 1.12 -14.71 8.48
N PHE A 308 -0.18 -14.64 8.19
CA PHE A 308 -1.18 -14.30 9.20
C PHE A 308 -1.38 -15.41 10.23
N ASP A 309 -0.98 -16.65 9.93
CA ASP A 309 -1.13 -17.80 10.83
C ASP A 309 0.08 -17.99 11.77
N VAL A 310 1.17 -17.25 11.55
CA VAL A 310 2.41 -17.36 12.33
C VAL A 310 2.64 -16.20 13.30
N ILE A 311 1.89 -15.09 13.16
CA ILE A 311 1.94 -13.98 14.11
C ILE A 311 1.14 -14.32 15.38
N ALA A 312 1.42 -13.60 16.47
CA ALA A 312 0.62 -13.73 17.69
C ALA A 312 -0.86 -13.38 17.43
N ASN A 313 -1.78 -14.09 18.09
CA ASN A 313 -3.23 -13.94 17.86
C ASN A 313 -3.76 -12.53 18.16
N ASP A 314 -3.08 -11.79 19.03
CA ASP A 314 -3.39 -10.43 19.44
C ASP A 314 -2.52 -9.36 18.74
N ALA A 315 -1.64 -9.77 17.82
CA ALA A 315 -0.77 -8.85 17.08
C ALA A 315 -1.55 -7.84 16.21
N LEU A 316 -2.69 -8.26 15.66
CA LEU A 316 -3.57 -7.44 14.82
C LEU A 316 -5.04 -7.76 15.12
N VAL A 317 -5.88 -6.74 15.11
CA VAL A 317 -7.34 -6.90 15.12
C VAL A 317 -7.85 -7.14 13.71
N THR A 318 -7.23 -6.53 12.69
CA THR A 318 -7.57 -6.74 11.28
C THR A 318 -7.33 -8.19 10.88
N LYS A 319 -8.35 -8.84 10.31
CA LYS A 319 -8.29 -10.25 9.88
C LYS A 319 -8.07 -10.36 8.37
N ALA A 320 -7.30 -11.36 7.95
CA ALA A 320 -7.15 -11.66 6.52
C ALA A 320 -8.35 -12.43 5.97
N LEU A 321 -8.96 -11.92 4.90
CA LEU A 321 -9.86 -12.66 4.02
C LEU A 321 -9.02 -13.26 2.89
N LYS A 322 -8.67 -14.55 3.04
CA LYS A 322 -7.75 -15.27 2.15
C LYS A 322 -8.48 -15.83 0.94
N PHE A 323 -8.26 -15.21 -0.22
CA PHE A 323 -8.85 -15.64 -1.49
C PHE A 323 -7.83 -16.38 -2.35
N ASP A 324 -8.22 -17.57 -2.79
CA ASP A 324 -7.43 -18.36 -3.72
C ASP A 324 -7.44 -17.72 -5.13
N TRP A 325 -6.65 -18.27 -6.05
CA TRP A 325 -6.57 -17.80 -7.42
C TRP A 325 -7.94 -17.90 -8.11
N THR A 326 -8.52 -16.74 -8.41
CA THR A 326 -9.80 -16.59 -9.08
C THR A 326 -9.68 -16.37 -10.59
N PHE A 327 -10.59 -17.00 -11.34
CA PHE A 327 -10.65 -16.96 -12.80
C PHE A 327 -12.08 -17.17 -13.27
N TRP A 328 -12.37 -16.76 -14.50
CA TRP A 328 -13.60 -17.17 -15.17
C TRP A 328 -13.48 -18.63 -15.61
N CYS A 329 -14.50 -19.45 -15.34
CA CYS A 329 -14.59 -20.81 -15.86
C CYS A 329 -15.82 -20.98 -16.76
N HIS A 330 -15.60 -21.40 -18.00
CA HIS A 330 -16.68 -21.58 -18.99
C HIS A 330 -17.70 -22.64 -18.59
N LYS A 331 -17.27 -23.73 -17.94
CA LYS A 331 -18.18 -24.78 -17.44
C LYS A 331 -18.97 -24.36 -16.21
N CYS A 332 -18.37 -23.56 -15.32
CA CYS A 332 -19.06 -23.01 -14.17
C CYS A 332 -19.98 -21.84 -14.54
N GLY A 333 -19.78 -21.23 -15.71
CA GLY A 333 -20.57 -20.09 -16.18
C GLY A 333 -20.30 -18.78 -15.43
N GLY A 334 -19.16 -18.66 -14.75
CA GLY A 334 -18.89 -17.54 -13.85
C GLY A 334 -17.45 -17.46 -13.35
N ILE A 335 -17.16 -16.45 -12.52
CA ILE A 335 -15.92 -16.40 -11.75
C ILE A 335 -15.96 -17.50 -10.68
N SER A 336 -14.85 -18.21 -10.54
CA SER A 336 -14.64 -19.24 -9.52
C SER A 336 -13.20 -19.15 -9.02
N SER A 337 -12.85 -19.99 -8.04
CA SER A 337 -11.49 -20.10 -7.52
C SER A 337 -10.96 -21.52 -7.66
N MET A 338 -9.66 -21.73 -7.46
CA MET A 338 -9.08 -23.07 -7.34
C MET A 338 -9.73 -23.92 -6.24
N ARG A 339 -10.36 -23.30 -5.23
CA ARG A 339 -11.06 -24.03 -4.14
C ARG A 339 -12.47 -24.47 -4.50
N THR A 340 -13.08 -23.82 -5.49
CA THR A 340 -14.50 -24.00 -5.81
C THR A 340 -14.74 -24.56 -7.21
N CYS A 341 -13.73 -24.58 -8.08
CA CYS A 341 -13.83 -25.09 -9.45
C CYS A 341 -12.88 -26.29 -9.67
N PRO A 342 -13.42 -27.49 -9.98
CA PRO A 342 -12.60 -28.69 -10.23
C PRO A 342 -12.08 -28.78 -11.68
N HIS A 343 -12.49 -27.88 -12.58
CA HIS A 343 -12.17 -27.98 -14.01
C HIS A 343 -10.73 -27.58 -14.32
N SER A 344 -10.14 -28.12 -15.39
CA SER A 344 -8.74 -27.85 -15.79
C SER A 344 -8.55 -26.45 -16.40
N SER A 345 -7.29 -26.04 -16.61
CA SER A 345 -6.92 -24.79 -17.28
C SER A 345 -7.54 -24.57 -18.66
N LYS A 346 -7.91 -25.63 -19.38
CA LYS A 346 -8.61 -25.54 -20.68
C LYS A 346 -9.98 -24.88 -20.59
N ASP A 347 -10.63 -24.98 -19.44
CA ASP A 347 -11.96 -24.43 -19.19
C ASP A 347 -11.90 -23.05 -18.52
N ARG A 348 -10.71 -22.49 -18.31
CA ARG A 348 -10.46 -21.27 -17.51
C ARG A 348 -9.90 -20.14 -18.37
N VAL A 349 -10.31 -18.91 -18.07
CA VAL A 349 -9.73 -17.71 -18.66
C VAL A 349 -8.76 -17.10 -17.65
N LEU A 350 -7.48 -17.13 -18.01
CA LEU A 350 -6.38 -16.54 -17.25
C LEU A 350 -5.60 -15.63 -18.20
N LEU A 351 -5.58 -14.34 -17.92
CA LEU A 351 -4.76 -13.37 -18.64
C LEU A 351 -3.78 -12.74 -17.66
N SER A 352 -2.50 -12.80 -18.01
CA SER A 352 -1.45 -12.07 -17.30
C SER A 352 -1.60 -10.56 -17.55
N GLY A 353 -1.09 -9.73 -16.63
CA GLY A 353 -1.08 -8.28 -16.82
C GLY A 353 -0.35 -7.86 -18.10
N THR A 354 0.69 -8.59 -18.50
CA THR A 354 1.42 -8.36 -19.76
C THR A 354 0.56 -8.62 -20.98
N GLU A 355 -0.22 -9.70 -20.99
CA GLU A 355 -1.18 -10.00 -22.07
C GLU A 355 -2.30 -8.96 -22.15
N VAL A 356 -2.85 -8.55 -21.01
CA VAL A 356 -3.87 -7.49 -20.95
C VAL A 356 -3.35 -6.19 -21.53
N ARG A 357 -2.17 -5.72 -21.11
CA ARG A 357 -1.56 -4.51 -21.66
C ARG A 357 -1.28 -4.63 -23.16
N LYS A 358 -0.83 -5.81 -23.62
CA LYS A 358 -0.61 -6.06 -25.05
C LYS A 358 -1.91 -5.93 -25.85
N ILE A 359 -2.99 -6.61 -25.42
CA ILE A 359 -4.32 -6.52 -26.05
C ILE A 359 -4.77 -5.06 -26.16
N LEU A 360 -4.66 -4.30 -25.07
CA LEU A 360 -5.07 -2.89 -25.03
C LEU A 360 -4.19 -2.01 -25.93
N SER A 361 -2.87 -2.22 -25.93
CA SER A 361 -1.92 -1.46 -26.75
C SER A 361 -2.10 -1.71 -28.27
N GLU A 362 -2.57 -2.91 -28.64
CA GLU A 362 -2.93 -3.31 -30.00
C GLU A 362 -4.35 -2.89 -30.39
N LYS A 363 -5.05 -2.12 -29.54
CA LYS A 363 -6.45 -1.69 -29.74
C LYS A 363 -7.42 -2.86 -29.95
N LYS A 364 -7.12 -4.02 -29.35
CA LYS A 364 -8.00 -5.19 -29.35
C LYS A 364 -8.91 -5.16 -28.14
N GLU A 365 -10.00 -5.91 -28.21
CA GLU A 365 -10.98 -6.02 -27.12
C GLU A 365 -10.53 -7.04 -26.07
N LEU A 366 -10.71 -6.67 -24.80
CA LEU A 366 -10.58 -7.63 -23.70
C LEU A 366 -11.83 -8.53 -23.67
N PRO A 367 -11.67 -9.84 -23.45
CA PRO A 367 -12.82 -10.72 -23.30
C PRO A 367 -13.74 -10.25 -22.17
N GLU A 368 -15.06 -10.28 -22.40
CA GLU A 368 -16.06 -9.95 -21.37
C GLU A 368 -16.02 -10.90 -20.16
N THR A 369 -15.46 -12.10 -20.35
CA THR A 369 -15.19 -13.05 -19.28
C THR A 369 -14.07 -12.58 -18.34
N PHE A 370 -13.22 -11.67 -18.79
CA PHE A 370 -12.12 -11.09 -18.01
C PHE A 370 -12.45 -9.72 -17.44
N SER A 371 -12.93 -8.78 -18.27
CA SER A 371 -13.24 -7.40 -17.85
C SER A 371 -14.66 -7.02 -18.25
N ARG A 372 -15.32 -6.17 -17.47
CA ARG A 372 -16.58 -5.54 -17.89
C ARG A 372 -16.34 -4.65 -19.12
N PRO A 373 -17.24 -4.64 -20.12
CA PRO A 373 -17.06 -3.84 -21.34
C PRO A 373 -16.87 -2.35 -21.06
N GLU A 374 -17.60 -1.79 -20.09
CA GLU A 374 -17.54 -0.37 -19.72
C GLU A 374 -16.18 -0.02 -19.12
N VAL A 375 -15.67 -0.89 -18.24
CA VAL A 375 -14.33 -0.75 -17.66
C VAL A 375 -13.26 -0.89 -18.74
N ALA A 376 -13.40 -1.87 -19.64
CA ALA A 376 -12.46 -2.07 -20.73
C ALA A 376 -12.38 -0.85 -21.66
N LYS A 377 -13.51 -0.18 -21.94
CA LYS A 377 -13.56 1.05 -22.75
C LYS A 377 -12.75 2.19 -22.16
N VAL A 378 -12.82 2.41 -20.83
CA VAL A 378 -11.99 3.43 -20.14
C VAL A 378 -10.51 3.14 -20.38
N LEU A 379 -10.10 1.88 -20.21
CA LEU A 379 -8.70 1.49 -20.41
C LEU A 379 -8.28 1.61 -21.88
N GLN A 380 -9.13 1.20 -22.82
CA GLN A 380 -8.87 1.33 -24.26
C GLN A 380 -8.71 2.79 -24.68
N ALA A 381 -9.54 3.70 -24.17
CA ALA A 381 -9.44 5.13 -24.44
C ALA A 381 -8.06 5.68 -24.01
N TYR A 382 -7.59 5.30 -22.82
CA TYR A 382 -6.25 5.65 -22.35
C TYR A 382 -5.14 5.06 -23.24
N TYR A 383 -5.16 3.76 -23.54
CA TYR A 383 -4.12 3.16 -24.37
C TYR A 383 -4.13 3.70 -25.81
N ALA A 384 -5.27 4.16 -26.32
CA ALA A 384 -5.38 4.81 -27.61
C ALA A 384 -4.80 6.24 -27.63
N SER A 385 -4.73 6.92 -26.48
CA SER A 385 -4.14 8.28 -26.38
C SER A 385 -2.62 8.28 -26.27
N ILE A 386 -1.99 7.13 -25.95
CA ILE A 386 -0.52 7.01 -25.87
C ILE A 386 0.06 7.12 -27.29
N LYS A 387 0.94 8.11 -27.52
CA LYS A 387 1.62 8.29 -28.81
C LYS A 387 2.47 7.07 -29.12
N ASN A 388 2.64 6.74 -30.41
CA ASN A 388 3.40 5.56 -30.81
C ASN A 388 4.86 5.57 -30.33
N GLU A 389 5.45 6.75 -30.17
CA GLU A 389 6.82 6.97 -29.69
C GLU A 389 6.98 6.71 -28.18
N ASP A 390 5.89 6.85 -27.42
CA ASP A 390 5.85 6.65 -25.96
C ASP A 390 5.38 5.23 -25.59
N LYS A 391 5.16 4.36 -26.59
CA LYS A 391 4.76 2.97 -26.35
C LYS A 391 5.94 2.16 -25.87
N VAL A 392 5.88 1.73 -24.61
CA VAL A 392 6.79 0.72 -24.08
C VAL A 392 6.57 -0.60 -24.84
N GLU A 393 7.63 -1.16 -25.41
CA GLU A 393 7.58 -2.47 -26.07
C GLU A 393 7.25 -3.56 -25.04
N ILE A 394 6.08 -4.19 -25.16
CA ILE A 394 5.63 -5.23 -24.25
C ILE A 394 6.18 -6.58 -24.71
N LYS A 395 7.33 -6.98 -24.17
CA LYS A 395 7.89 -8.33 -24.39
C LYS A 395 7.11 -9.37 -23.59
N LEU A 396 6.54 -10.36 -24.28
CA LEU A 396 5.93 -11.52 -23.63
C LEU A 396 7.04 -12.44 -23.11
N ASN A 397 7.34 -12.38 -21.81
CA ASN A 397 8.18 -13.39 -21.17
C ASN A 397 7.29 -14.59 -20.79
N ASN A 398 7.67 -15.80 -21.19
CA ASN A 398 6.96 -17.06 -20.95
C ASN A 398 6.87 -17.49 -19.46
N HIS A 399 7.15 -16.61 -18.50
CA HIS A 399 7.18 -16.94 -17.07
C HIS A 399 5.78 -17.09 -16.44
N SER A 400 4.71 -16.65 -17.10
CA SER A 400 3.38 -16.56 -16.48
C SER A 400 2.53 -17.83 -16.51
N ILE A 401 3.04 -18.94 -17.06
CA ILE A 401 2.30 -20.20 -17.10
C ILE A 401 3.16 -21.34 -16.53
N LYS A 402 3.44 -21.30 -15.22
CA LYS A 402 3.62 -22.59 -14.52
C LYS A 402 2.24 -23.25 -14.51
N LYS A 403 2.03 -24.13 -15.48
CA LYS A 403 0.91 -25.08 -15.51
C LYS A 403 0.89 -25.82 -14.17
N CYS A 404 -0.06 -25.49 -13.30
CA CYS A 404 -0.60 -26.41 -12.30
C CYS A 404 -1.97 -26.82 -12.79
#